data_AF-A0A502L6K5-F1
#
_entry.id   AF-A0A502L6K5-F1
#
_cell.length_a   1.000
_cell.length_b   1.000
_cell.length_c   1.000
_cell.angle_alpha   90.00
_cell.angle_beta   90.00
_cell.angle_gamma   90.00
#
_symmetry.space_group_name_H-M   'P 1'
#
loop_
_entity.id
_entity.type
_entity.pdbx_description
1 polymer ?
#
loop_
_entity_poly.entity_id
_entity_poly.type
_entity_poly.pdbx_seq_one_letter_code
_entity_poly.pdbx_strand_id
1 'polypeptide(L)'
;MSVYHFPAPLEREHLLSCLMRYAISQGRKEYVKVAKQVSTNVSRVDCNSYWRAIYRDALNQYLPKYHHQIAFDNTLLKVYSVFTQCEFSTLLIQQLEQPHKLQLKYANLEQVHNGWKWCPECVVEDEETHGVAYWHCDHQFALKKRCSQHGTLLISECQHCNYSFSSILQGAPPLNTCPKCGESFVHQNREDTGEDLWIEDCANRILKDEFDFNKAEVQEFFKAQYGVNEPKRQWTLAERKQITNQQDLFGKWLDTLNLSNHLTLLTSNRPYSQHPAFNVSAYTFKNQNLAPLIHLVFKRYYLEKLC
;
A
#
# COMPACT_ATOMS: atom_id res chain seq x y z
N MET A 1 5.76 -25.43 6.45
CA MET A 1 6.73 -25.99 7.42
C MET A 1 6.94 -24.94 8.48
N SER A 2 6.85 -25.31 9.77
CA SER A 2 7.17 -24.39 10.86
C SER A 2 8.67 -24.44 11.11
N VAL A 3 9.32 -23.28 11.20
CA VAL A 3 10.70 -23.17 11.65
C VAL A 3 10.75 -23.02 13.16
N TYR A 4 11.84 -23.45 13.77
CA TYR A 4 12.05 -23.35 15.22
C TYR A 4 12.46 -21.91 15.58
N HIS A 5 11.93 -21.37 16.68
CA HIS A 5 12.22 -20.02 17.18
C HIS A 5 11.97 -18.86 16.19
N PHE A 6 10.88 -18.91 15.41
CA PHE A 6 10.45 -17.71 14.68
C PHE A 6 10.09 -16.59 15.68
N PRO A 7 10.64 -15.37 15.53
CA PRO A 7 10.49 -14.32 16.53
C PRO A 7 9.05 -13.81 16.55
N ALA A 8 8.58 -13.42 17.74
CA ALA A 8 7.37 -12.61 17.83
C ALA A 8 7.60 -11.25 17.16
N PRO A 9 6.58 -10.66 16.49
CA PRO A 9 6.68 -9.30 15.98
C PRO A 9 6.90 -8.30 17.12
N LEU A 10 7.73 -7.30 16.86
CA LEU A 10 7.83 -6.11 17.72
C LEU A 10 6.64 -5.17 17.47
N GLU A 11 6.49 -4.16 18.31
CA GLU A 11 5.44 -3.16 18.16
C GLU A 11 5.53 -2.50 16.78
N ARG A 12 4.41 -2.42 16.05
CA ARG A 12 4.31 -1.83 14.70
C ARG A 12 5.28 -2.41 13.65
N GLU A 13 5.98 -3.49 13.96
CA GLU A 13 6.89 -4.14 13.04
C GLU A 13 6.11 -4.76 11.87
N HIS A 14 6.60 -4.59 10.66
CA HIS A 14 6.05 -5.28 9.50
C HIS A 14 6.36 -6.79 9.57
N LEU A 15 5.41 -7.68 9.30
CA LEU A 15 5.57 -9.14 9.42
C LEU A 15 6.79 -9.69 8.67
N LEU A 16 7.09 -9.12 7.50
CA LEU A 16 8.28 -9.48 6.72
C LEU A 16 9.60 -8.97 7.32
N SER A 17 9.55 -7.92 8.13
CA SER A 17 10.68 -7.53 8.98
C SER A 17 10.97 -8.58 10.05
N CYS A 18 9.95 -9.25 10.59
CA CYS A 18 10.18 -10.39 11.51
C CYS A 18 10.96 -11.51 10.82
N LEU A 19 10.65 -11.79 9.55
CA LEU A 19 11.40 -12.74 8.73
C LEU A 19 12.85 -12.29 8.49
N MET A 20 13.07 -11.00 8.26
CA MET A 20 14.43 -10.43 8.17
C MET A 20 15.19 -10.57 9.49
N ARG A 21 14.60 -10.18 10.63
CA ARG A 21 15.23 -10.33 11.96
C ARG A 21 15.55 -11.80 12.26
N TYR A 22 14.63 -12.70 11.94
CA TYR A 22 14.89 -14.14 12.02
C TYR A 22 16.12 -14.50 11.18
N ALA A 23 16.18 -14.08 9.91
CA ALA A 23 17.32 -14.37 9.03
C ALA A 23 18.65 -13.81 9.57
N ILE A 24 18.63 -12.60 10.15
CA ILE A 24 19.80 -11.96 10.78
C ILE A 24 20.26 -12.76 12.01
N SER A 25 19.32 -13.17 12.88
CA SER A 25 19.63 -13.91 14.12
C SER A 25 20.32 -15.25 13.88
N GLN A 26 20.16 -15.85 12.70
CA GLN A 26 20.81 -17.11 12.35
C GLN A 26 22.31 -16.95 12.04
N GLY A 27 22.84 -15.73 11.99
CA GLY A 27 24.27 -15.45 11.75
C GLY A 27 24.77 -15.89 10.36
N ARG A 28 23.86 -16.23 9.43
CA ARG A 28 24.21 -16.69 8.09
C ARG A 28 24.20 -15.51 7.12
N LYS A 29 25.28 -15.35 6.35
CA LYS A 29 25.38 -14.34 5.28
C LYS A 29 24.35 -14.54 4.15
N GLU A 30 23.74 -15.73 4.07
CA GLU A 30 22.80 -16.11 3.02
C GLU A 30 21.35 -15.95 3.50
N TYR A 31 20.94 -14.71 3.82
CA TYR A 31 19.60 -14.40 4.36
C TYR A 31 18.47 -15.01 3.54
N VAL A 32 18.60 -15.03 2.22
CA VAL A 32 17.63 -15.65 1.30
C VAL A 32 17.47 -17.15 1.56
N LYS A 33 18.55 -17.89 1.87
CA LYS A 33 18.46 -19.32 2.16
C LYS A 33 17.75 -19.57 3.49
N VAL A 34 17.96 -18.72 4.49
CA VAL A 34 17.24 -18.80 5.77
C VAL A 34 15.76 -18.49 5.55
N ALA A 35 15.45 -17.40 4.85
CA ALA A 35 14.06 -17.02 4.54
C ALA A 35 13.33 -18.09 3.70
N LYS A 36 14.06 -18.82 2.84
CA LYS A 36 13.52 -19.96 2.07
C LYS A 36 13.02 -21.13 2.92
N GLN A 37 13.42 -21.22 4.19
CA GLN A 37 12.89 -22.21 5.13
C GLN A 37 11.43 -21.87 5.52
N VAL A 38 11.07 -20.58 5.50
CA VAL A 38 9.72 -20.10 5.79
C VAL A 38 8.88 -20.06 4.51
N SER A 39 9.39 -19.46 3.43
CA SER A 39 8.66 -19.34 2.16
C SER A 39 9.57 -19.48 0.95
N THR A 40 9.11 -20.20 -0.07
CA THR A 40 9.79 -20.22 -1.38
C THR A 40 9.59 -18.91 -2.16
N ASN A 41 8.67 -18.04 -1.74
CA ASN A 41 8.31 -16.78 -2.41
C ASN A 41 9.13 -15.57 -1.92
N VAL A 42 10.43 -15.73 -1.68
CA VAL A 42 11.30 -14.69 -1.08
C VAL A 42 12.08 -13.84 -2.08
N SER A 43 11.99 -14.10 -3.38
CA SER A 43 12.74 -13.39 -4.43
C SER A 43 12.13 -12.04 -4.84
N ARG A 44 10.88 -11.77 -4.43
CA ARG A 44 10.11 -10.58 -4.84
C ARG A 44 9.27 -10.10 -3.67
N VAL A 45 9.93 -9.55 -2.67
CA VAL A 45 9.35 -9.14 -1.39
C VAL A 45 9.31 -7.61 -1.35
N ASP A 46 8.38 -7.06 -2.14
CA ASP A 46 8.14 -5.62 -2.19
C ASP A 46 7.07 -5.20 -1.17
N CYS A 47 7.12 -3.93 -0.76
CA CYS A 47 6.26 -3.33 0.26
C CYS A 47 4.78 -3.26 -0.12
N ASN A 48 4.43 -3.43 -1.41
CA ASN A 48 3.07 -3.25 -1.94
C ASN A 48 2.40 -4.57 -2.37
N SER A 49 2.99 -5.72 -2.04
CA SER A 49 2.51 -7.04 -2.45
C SER A 49 2.07 -7.93 -1.29
N TYR A 50 1.19 -7.42 -0.41
CA TYR A 50 0.60 -8.18 0.70
C TYR A 50 -0.11 -9.47 0.24
N TRP A 51 -0.65 -9.47 -0.98
CA TRP A 51 -1.29 -10.61 -1.65
C TRP A 51 -0.34 -11.78 -2.00
N ARG A 52 0.94 -11.72 -1.64
CA ARG A 52 1.89 -12.80 -1.91
C ARG A 52 1.81 -13.92 -0.88
N ALA A 53 2.15 -15.13 -1.32
CA ALA A 53 2.21 -16.33 -0.49
C ALA A 53 3.11 -16.19 0.75
N ILE A 54 4.16 -15.37 0.68
CA ILE A 54 5.10 -15.17 1.80
C ILE A 54 4.42 -14.67 3.08
N TYR A 55 3.34 -13.87 2.99
CA TYR A 55 2.62 -13.40 4.16
C TYR A 55 1.87 -14.54 4.86
N ARG A 56 1.20 -15.40 4.09
CA ARG A 56 0.59 -16.63 4.61
C ARG A 56 1.65 -17.54 5.21
N ASP A 57 2.75 -17.75 4.50
CA ASP A 57 3.80 -18.68 4.93
C ASP A 57 4.47 -18.20 6.22
N ALA A 58 4.63 -16.89 6.39
CA ALA A 58 5.10 -16.25 7.63
C ALA A 58 4.05 -16.34 8.76
N LEU A 59 2.76 -16.10 8.48
CA LEU A 59 1.68 -16.29 9.46
C LEU A 59 1.60 -17.74 9.97
N ASN A 60 1.83 -18.72 9.08
CA ASN A 60 1.85 -20.14 9.41
C ASN A 60 3.02 -20.56 10.31
N GLN A 61 3.95 -19.65 10.64
CA GLN A 61 4.96 -19.87 11.69
C GLN A 61 4.39 -19.66 13.10
N TYR A 62 3.21 -19.05 13.22
CA TYR A 62 2.52 -18.80 14.48
C TYR A 62 1.31 -19.71 14.65
N LEU A 63 0.89 -19.90 15.90
CA LEU A 63 -0.35 -20.62 16.21
C LEU A 63 -1.57 -19.90 15.60
N PRO A 64 -2.55 -20.63 15.03
CA PRO A 64 -3.72 -20.04 14.37
C PRO A 64 -4.47 -18.98 15.18
N LYS A 65 -4.55 -19.15 16.51
CA LYS A 65 -5.20 -18.19 17.41
C LYS A 65 -4.59 -16.78 17.39
N TYR A 66 -3.35 -16.62 16.92
CA TYR A 66 -2.67 -15.32 16.81
C TYR A 66 -2.72 -14.73 15.39
N HIS A 67 -3.21 -15.47 14.39
CA HIS A 67 -3.19 -15.02 12.99
C HIS A 67 -3.95 -13.72 12.80
N HIS A 68 -5.11 -13.57 13.44
CA HIS A 68 -5.91 -12.35 13.34
C HIS A 68 -5.15 -11.13 13.86
N GLN A 69 -4.63 -11.21 15.08
CA GLN A 69 -3.90 -10.10 15.70
C GLN A 69 -2.64 -9.73 14.89
N ILE A 70 -1.80 -10.71 14.55
CA ILE A 70 -0.57 -10.47 13.79
C ILE A 70 -0.88 -9.91 12.40
N ALA A 71 -1.90 -10.42 11.70
CA ALA A 71 -2.27 -9.88 10.41
C ALA A 71 -2.80 -8.44 10.51
N PHE A 72 -3.51 -8.12 11.59
CA PHE A 72 -4.09 -6.79 11.80
C PHE A 72 -3.02 -5.75 12.18
N ASP A 73 -2.11 -6.11 13.08
CA ASP A 73 -1.11 -5.20 13.65
C ASP A 73 0.19 -5.12 12.83
N ASN A 74 0.56 -6.20 12.13
CA ASN A 74 1.88 -6.34 11.49
C ASN A 74 1.80 -6.48 9.96
N THR A 75 0.65 -6.25 9.35
CA THR A 75 0.53 -6.22 7.87
C THR A 75 -0.36 -5.08 7.41
N LEU A 76 -0.26 -4.72 6.13
CA LEU A 76 -1.15 -3.74 5.52
C LEU A 76 -2.55 -4.32 5.21
N LEU A 77 -2.87 -5.56 5.56
CA LEU A 77 -4.16 -6.18 5.25
C LEU A 77 -5.34 -5.36 5.83
N LYS A 78 -5.16 -4.79 7.03
CA LYS A 78 -6.13 -3.89 7.67
C LYS A 78 -6.37 -2.62 6.86
N VAL A 79 -5.31 -2.01 6.34
CA VAL A 79 -5.42 -0.81 5.49
C VAL A 79 -6.24 -1.13 4.25
N TYR A 80 -6.00 -2.30 3.63
CA TYR A 80 -6.73 -2.70 2.45
C TYR A 80 -8.17 -3.14 2.74
N SER A 81 -8.48 -3.62 3.96
CA SER A 81 -9.85 -3.98 4.31
C SER A 81 -10.82 -2.81 4.25
N VAL A 82 -10.34 -1.60 4.55
CA VAL A 82 -11.12 -0.35 4.44
C VAL A 82 -11.69 -0.16 3.04
N PHE A 83 -10.96 -0.59 2.00
CA PHE A 83 -11.36 -0.39 0.59
C PHE A 83 -12.13 -1.56 -0.01
N THR A 84 -12.34 -2.62 0.78
CA THR A 84 -13.08 -3.80 0.37
C THR A 84 -14.49 -3.80 0.94
N GLN A 85 -15.42 -4.41 0.23
CA GLN A 85 -16.80 -4.61 0.70
C GLN A 85 -16.92 -5.88 1.56
N CYS A 86 -15.85 -6.26 2.28
CA CYS A 86 -15.83 -7.46 3.10
C CYS A 86 -15.11 -7.23 4.43
N GLU A 87 -15.52 -8.01 5.42
CA GLU A 87 -14.93 -7.99 6.76
C GLU A 87 -13.47 -8.43 6.74
N PHE A 88 -12.67 -7.89 7.68
CA PHE A 88 -11.26 -8.23 7.82
C PHE A 88 -11.01 -9.75 7.93
N SER A 89 -11.85 -10.46 8.70
CA SER A 89 -11.76 -11.93 8.85
C SER A 89 -11.90 -12.66 7.51
N THR A 90 -12.75 -12.18 6.61
CA THR A 90 -12.92 -12.75 5.27
C THR A 90 -11.64 -12.55 4.43
N LEU A 91 -11.04 -11.36 4.51
CA LEU A 91 -9.77 -11.08 3.83
C LEU A 91 -8.61 -11.91 4.38
N LEU A 92 -8.57 -12.13 5.70
CA LEU A 92 -7.57 -12.98 6.33
C LEU A 92 -7.67 -14.43 5.85
N ILE A 93 -8.89 -14.99 5.81
CA ILE A 93 -9.12 -16.33 5.24
C ILE A 93 -8.64 -16.36 3.78
N GLN A 94 -8.97 -15.34 2.99
CA GLN A 94 -8.52 -15.27 1.61
C GLN A 94 -6.99 -15.15 1.48
N GLN A 95 -6.31 -14.44 2.39
CA GLN A 95 -4.85 -14.36 2.45
C GLN A 95 -4.24 -15.73 2.76
N LEU A 96 -4.85 -16.49 3.66
CA LEU A 96 -4.38 -17.81 4.06
C LEU A 96 -4.64 -18.89 3.01
N GLU A 97 -5.75 -18.82 2.29
CA GLU A 97 -6.12 -19.85 1.31
C GLU A 97 -5.69 -19.49 -0.12
N GLN A 98 -6.00 -18.27 -0.56
CA GLN A 98 -5.91 -17.85 -1.97
C GLN A 98 -5.35 -16.42 -2.10
N PRO A 99 -4.10 -16.19 -1.64
CA PRO A 99 -3.55 -14.85 -1.49
C PRO A 99 -3.52 -14.05 -2.80
N HIS A 100 -3.34 -14.71 -3.95
CA HIS A 100 -3.37 -14.08 -5.28
C HIS A 100 -4.69 -13.36 -5.61
N LYS A 101 -5.83 -13.74 -5.01
CA LYS A 101 -7.11 -13.04 -5.22
C LYS A 101 -7.15 -11.67 -4.55
N LEU A 102 -6.25 -11.41 -3.60
CA LEU A 102 -6.10 -10.10 -2.96
C LEU A 102 -5.26 -9.13 -3.80
N GLN A 103 -4.76 -9.56 -4.97
CA GLN A 103 -3.96 -8.71 -5.81
C GLN A 103 -4.75 -7.46 -6.22
N LEU A 104 -4.16 -6.30 -5.91
CA LEU A 104 -4.69 -5.02 -6.29
C LEU A 104 -4.42 -4.74 -7.77
N LYS A 105 -5.46 -4.36 -8.48
CA LYS A 105 -5.33 -3.79 -9.81
C LYS A 105 -4.76 -2.38 -9.72
N TYR A 106 -3.84 -2.09 -10.62
CA TYR A 106 -3.19 -0.78 -10.75
C TYR A 106 -2.34 -0.36 -9.55
N ALA A 107 -1.90 -1.29 -8.68
CA ALA A 107 -1.01 -0.97 -7.56
C ALA A 107 0.31 -0.32 -7.99
N ASN A 108 0.82 -0.71 -9.17
CA ASN A 108 2.00 -0.10 -9.79
C ASN A 108 1.83 1.38 -10.13
N LEU A 109 0.58 1.86 -10.24
CA LEU A 109 0.31 3.28 -10.44
C LEU A 109 0.66 4.10 -9.19
N GLU A 110 0.57 3.54 -7.98
CA GLU A 110 0.90 4.22 -6.71
C GLU A 110 2.36 4.03 -6.27
N GLN A 111 3.15 3.26 -7.02
CA GLN A 111 4.54 2.93 -6.70
C GLN A 111 5.51 4.05 -7.11
N VAL A 112 5.38 5.22 -6.48
CA VAL A 112 6.27 6.38 -6.72
C VAL A 112 7.63 6.19 -6.07
N HIS A 113 7.71 5.40 -4.99
CA HIS A 113 8.96 5.13 -4.29
C HIS A 113 9.59 3.81 -4.71
N ASN A 114 10.92 3.80 -4.79
CA ASN A 114 11.70 2.59 -4.97
C ASN A 114 11.99 1.96 -3.61
N GLY A 115 11.41 0.79 -3.33
CA GLY A 115 11.78 -0.04 -2.19
C GLY A 115 11.04 0.25 -0.87
N TRP A 116 11.61 -0.26 0.21
CA TRP A 116 11.07 -0.17 1.56
C TRP A 116 11.35 1.20 2.18
N LYS A 117 10.36 1.72 2.92
CA LYS A 117 10.39 3.05 3.52
C LYS A 117 10.78 3.01 5.00
N TRP A 118 11.57 3.97 5.46
CA TRP A 118 11.94 4.10 6.88
C TRP A 118 12.06 5.56 7.34
N CYS A 119 12.09 5.74 8.66
CA CYS A 119 12.33 7.00 9.34
C CYS A 119 13.61 6.86 10.18
N PRO A 120 14.63 7.74 10.02
CA PRO A 120 15.85 7.67 10.82
C PRO A 120 15.62 7.78 12.34
N GLU A 121 14.62 8.55 12.76
CA GLU A 121 14.28 8.71 14.18
C GLU A 121 13.71 7.42 14.77
N CYS A 122 12.79 6.74 14.07
CA CYS A 122 12.35 5.40 14.46
C CYS A 122 13.52 4.41 14.55
N VAL A 123 14.52 4.49 13.65
CA VAL A 123 15.70 3.60 13.70
C VAL A 123 16.48 3.80 15.01
N VAL A 124 16.70 5.05 15.43
CA VAL A 124 17.36 5.34 16.72
C VAL A 124 16.54 4.79 17.88
N GLU A 125 15.24 5.09 17.92
CA GLU A 125 14.34 4.67 19.00
C GLU A 125 14.25 3.13 19.10
N ASP A 126 14.19 2.45 17.96
CA ASP A 126 14.15 0.99 17.89
C ASP A 126 15.45 0.36 18.38
N GLU A 127 16.61 0.93 18.04
CA GLU A 127 17.91 0.48 18.53
C GLU A 127 18.05 0.70 20.05
N GLU A 128 17.61 1.85 20.56
CA GLU A 128 17.65 2.17 22.00
C GLU A 128 16.68 1.29 22.81
N THR A 129 15.48 1.02 22.28
CA THR A 129 14.42 0.32 23.01
C THR A 129 14.50 -1.19 22.88
N HIS A 130 14.79 -1.69 21.67
CA HIS A 130 14.74 -3.11 21.33
C HIS A 130 16.11 -3.71 20.99
N GLY A 131 17.16 -2.89 20.91
CA GLY A 131 18.50 -3.32 20.52
C GLY A 131 18.64 -3.65 19.03
N VAL A 132 17.60 -3.39 18.22
CA VAL A 132 17.59 -3.67 16.79
C VAL A 132 16.55 -2.82 16.06
N ALA A 133 16.98 -2.18 14.97
CA ALA A 133 16.07 -1.50 14.06
C ALA A 133 15.25 -2.47 13.21
N TYR A 134 13.99 -2.12 12.94
CA TYR A 134 13.11 -2.93 12.11
C TYR A 134 12.24 -2.08 11.19
N TRP A 135 11.68 -2.71 10.15
CA TRP A 135 10.83 -2.00 9.20
C TRP A 135 9.41 -1.90 9.75
N HIS A 136 8.96 -0.67 10.01
CA HIS A 136 7.60 -0.40 10.49
C HIS A 136 6.55 -0.65 9.41
N CYS A 137 5.39 -1.15 9.82
CA CYS A 137 4.29 -1.54 8.94
C CYS A 137 3.63 -0.33 8.27
N ASP A 138 3.30 0.70 9.06
CA ASP A 138 2.63 1.91 8.57
C ASP A 138 3.49 2.70 7.57
N HIS A 139 4.81 2.69 7.76
CA HIS A 139 5.75 3.26 6.79
C HIS A 139 5.60 2.66 5.40
N GLN A 140 5.14 1.41 5.27
CA GLN A 140 5.03 0.74 3.98
C GLN A 140 3.74 1.07 3.22
N PHE A 141 2.75 1.68 3.86
CA PHE A 141 1.51 2.05 3.17
C PHE A 141 1.80 3.02 2.02
N ALA A 142 1.35 2.71 0.80
CA ALA A 142 1.66 3.49 -0.41
C ALA A 142 1.35 5.00 -0.28
N LEU A 143 0.26 5.34 0.41
CA LEU A 143 -0.18 6.73 0.58
C LEU A 143 0.56 7.48 1.69
N LYS A 144 1.30 6.76 2.55
CA LYS A 144 2.05 7.32 3.67
C LYS A 144 3.40 7.85 3.19
N LYS A 145 3.66 9.14 3.38
CA LYS A 145 4.96 9.76 3.02
C LYS A 145 5.73 10.27 4.23
N ARG A 146 5.05 10.57 5.33
CA ARG A 146 5.67 11.01 6.59
C ARG A 146 5.48 9.99 7.69
N CYS A 147 6.46 9.87 8.58
CA CYS A 147 6.34 9.08 9.80
C CYS A 147 5.14 9.56 10.63
N SER A 148 4.33 8.64 11.16
CA SER A 148 3.19 8.97 12.03
C SER A 148 3.62 9.55 13.38
N GLN A 149 4.80 9.15 13.85
CA GLN A 149 5.34 9.58 15.15
C GLN A 149 6.13 10.89 15.02
N HIS A 150 7.05 10.96 14.05
CA HIS A 150 8.00 12.07 13.95
C HIS A 150 7.62 13.15 12.93
N GLY A 151 6.69 12.88 12.02
CA GLY A 151 6.32 13.83 10.95
C GLY A 151 7.37 13.99 9.83
N THR A 152 8.53 13.35 9.98
CA THR A 152 9.63 13.36 9.01
C THR A 152 9.28 12.59 7.74
N LEU A 153 9.70 13.10 6.58
CA LEU A 153 9.53 12.40 5.30
C LEU A 153 10.28 11.06 5.32
N LEU A 154 9.58 10.01 4.93
CA LEU A 154 10.08 8.66 4.87
C LEU A 154 11.08 8.54 3.71
N ILE A 155 12.21 7.92 4.02
CA ILE A 155 13.27 7.67 3.06
C ILE A 155 12.99 6.30 2.43
N SER A 156 13.15 6.19 1.12
CA SER A 156 13.09 4.91 0.38
C SER A 156 14.35 4.62 -0.41
N GLU A 157 15.15 5.65 -0.70
CA GLU A 157 16.36 5.55 -1.51
C GLU A 157 17.41 6.59 -1.13
N CYS A 158 18.67 6.29 -1.45
CA CYS A 158 19.79 7.19 -1.31
C CYS A 158 19.78 8.26 -2.41
N GLN A 159 19.79 9.53 -2.02
CA GLN A 159 19.76 10.68 -2.93
C GLN A 159 21.06 10.89 -3.72
N HIS A 160 22.15 10.24 -3.33
CA HIS A 160 23.43 10.33 -4.02
C HIS A 160 23.60 9.26 -5.11
N CYS A 161 23.17 8.02 -4.86
CA CYS A 161 23.44 6.88 -5.74
C CYS A 161 22.21 6.05 -6.13
N ASN A 162 21.01 6.52 -5.76
CA ASN A 162 19.71 5.88 -6.00
C ASN A 162 19.61 4.43 -5.50
N TYR A 163 20.42 4.07 -4.50
CA TYR A 163 20.30 2.78 -3.84
C TYR A 163 19.00 2.73 -3.04
N SER A 164 18.20 1.70 -3.27
CA SER A 164 16.99 1.41 -2.50
C SER A 164 17.00 -0.03 -1.97
N PHE A 165 16.31 -0.23 -0.86
CA PHE A 165 16.04 -1.55 -0.32
C PHE A 165 14.86 -2.15 -1.10
N SER A 166 15.12 -2.80 -2.23
CA SER A 166 14.09 -3.48 -3.03
C SER A 166 13.60 -4.79 -2.41
N SER A 167 14.31 -5.29 -1.39
CA SER A 167 13.94 -6.46 -0.60
C SER A 167 14.32 -6.27 0.86
N ILE A 168 13.41 -6.64 1.75
CA ILE A 168 13.63 -6.67 3.21
C ILE A 168 14.84 -7.53 3.60
N LEU A 169 15.21 -8.51 2.78
CA LEU A 169 16.31 -9.44 3.06
C LEU A 169 17.69 -8.81 2.80
N GLN A 170 17.75 -7.56 2.33
CA GLN A 170 19.00 -6.82 2.20
C GLN A 170 19.53 -6.32 3.56
N GLY A 171 18.68 -6.26 4.59
CA GLY A 171 19.07 -5.90 5.95
C GLY A 171 18.05 -5.03 6.67
N ALA A 172 18.37 -4.73 7.93
CA ALA A 172 17.65 -3.75 8.74
C ALA A 172 17.70 -2.35 8.08
N PRO A 173 16.73 -1.47 8.37
CA PRO A 173 16.79 -0.11 7.87
C PRO A 173 18.06 0.59 8.40
N PRO A 174 18.77 1.34 7.55
CA PRO A 174 20.01 1.99 7.95
C PRO A 174 19.73 3.26 8.75
N LEU A 175 20.59 3.55 9.73
CA LEU A 175 20.48 4.75 10.56
C LEU A 175 20.63 6.03 9.72
N ASN A 176 21.83 6.27 9.19
CA ASN A 176 22.15 7.53 8.53
C ASN A 176 23.01 7.42 7.29
N THR A 177 23.65 6.28 7.02
CA THR A 177 24.60 6.12 5.90
C THR A 177 24.13 5.07 4.90
N CYS A 178 24.30 5.38 3.61
CA CYS A 178 23.96 4.47 2.54
C CYS A 178 24.95 3.30 2.50
N PRO A 179 24.48 2.04 2.55
CA PRO A 179 25.37 0.88 2.54
C PRO A 179 26.10 0.69 1.18
N LYS A 180 25.68 1.38 0.12
CA LYS A 180 26.28 1.29 -1.21
C LYS A 180 27.38 2.33 -1.45
N CYS A 181 27.15 3.59 -1.07
CA CYS A 181 28.09 4.69 -1.36
C CYS A 181 28.72 5.33 -0.11
N GLY A 182 28.28 4.99 1.10
CA GLY A 182 28.77 5.57 2.35
C GLY A 182 28.24 6.97 2.68
N GLU A 183 27.61 7.66 1.70
CA GLU A 183 27.05 8.99 1.92
C GLU A 183 25.88 8.98 2.89
N SER A 184 25.71 10.10 3.60
CA SER A 184 24.59 10.27 4.52
C SER A 184 23.26 10.39 3.77
N PHE A 185 22.19 9.80 4.31
CA PHE A 185 20.85 10.06 3.82
C PHE A 185 20.46 11.50 4.16
N VAL A 186 20.10 12.26 3.13
CA VAL A 186 19.67 13.64 3.28
C VAL A 186 18.15 13.66 3.39
N HIS A 187 17.63 14.35 4.41
CA HIS A 187 16.20 14.65 4.47
C HIS A 187 15.84 15.56 3.30
N GLN A 188 14.97 15.09 2.43
CA GLN A 188 14.40 15.94 1.40
C GLN A 188 13.41 16.90 2.05
N ASN A 189 13.48 18.17 1.68
CA ASN A 189 12.34 19.07 1.83
C ASN A 189 11.47 18.88 0.58
N ARG A 190 10.21 18.52 0.79
CA ARG A 190 9.20 18.49 -0.27
C ARG A 190 8.23 19.63 -0.02
N GLU A 191 7.97 20.43 -1.06
CA GLU A 191 6.85 21.37 -1.04
C GLU A 191 5.56 20.57 -1.23
N ASP A 192 4.76 20.52 -0.17
CA ASP A 192 3.50 19.78 -0.16
C ASP A 192 2.39 20.63 -0.79
N THR A 193 1.69 20.08 -1.77
CA THR A 193 0.48 20.65 -2.35
C THR A 193 -0.74 20.38 -1.47
N GLY A 194 -1.89 20.99 -1.79
CA GLY A 194 -3.15 20.67 -1.12
C GLY A 194 -3.53 19.19 -1.27
N GLU A 195 -3.25 18.59 -2.43
CA GLU A 195 -3.46 17.16 -2.69
C GLU A 195 -2.54 16.28 -1.85
N ASP A 196 -1.27 16.65 -1.67
CA ASP A 196 -0.33 15.91 -0.82
C ASP A 196 -0.83 15.85 0.63
N LEU A 197 -1.22 17.00 1.18
CA LEU A 197 -1.75 17.11 2.54
C LEU A 197 -3.06 16.31 2.70
N TRP A 198 -3.95 16.38 1.71
CA TRP A 198 -5.21 15.63 1.73
C TRP A 198 -4.99 14.12 1.71
N ILE A 199 -4.10 13.62 0.84
CA ILE A 199 -3.82 12.18 0.74
C ILE A 199 -3.15 11.67 2.01
N GLU A 200 -2.22 12.43 2.58
CA GLU A 200 -1.58 12.07 3.85
C GLU A 200 -2.55 12.09 5.02
N ASP A 201 -3.48 13.05 5.10
CA ASP A 201 -4.56 13.04 6.09
C ASP A 201 -5.41 11.78 5.97
N CYS A 202 -5.84 11.43 4.75
CA CYS A 202 -6.57 10.19 4.50
C CYS A 202 -5.75 8.97 4.97
N ALA A 203 -4.46 8.92 4.63
CA ALA A 203 -3.59 7.82 5.01
C ALA A 203 -3.48 7.68 6.54
N ASN A 204 -3.33 8.79 7.27
CA ASN A 204 -3.28 8.82 8.73
C ASN A 204 -4.58 8.33 9.35
N ARG A 205 -5.72 8.81 8.85
CA ARG A 205 -7.04 8.40 9.33
C ARG A 205 -7.29 6.92 9.07
N ILE A 206 -6.88 6.38 7.92
CA ILE A 206 -6.99 4.95 7.61
C ILE A 206 -6.17 4.12 8.60
N LEU A 207 -4.92 4.53 8.87
CA LEU A 207 -4.05 3.82 9.81
C LEU A 207 -4.60 3.83 11.25
N LYS A 208 -5.35 4.88 11.62
CA LYS A 208 -5.97 5.06 12.94
C LYS A 208 -7.39 4.48 13.07
N ASP A 209 -7.93 3.82 12.04
CA ASP A 209 -9.35 3.42 11.97
C ASP A 209 -10.36 4.59 12.10
N GLU A 210 -9.95 5.79 11.69
CA GLU A 210 -10.76 7.03 11.70
C GLU A 210 -11.25 7.42 10.28
N PHE A 211 -11.14 6.51 9.33
CA PHE A 211 -11.54 6.72 7.94
C PHE A 211 -12.73 5.84 7.57
N ASP A 212 -13.90 6.47 7.50
CA ASP A 212 -15.10 5.82 6.99
C ASP A 212 -15.10 5.79 5.47
N PHE A 213 -15.32 4.62 4.86
CA PHE A 213 -15.46 4.50 3.41
C PHE A 213 -16.42 3.40 3.03
N ASN A 214 -17.51 3.79 2.39
CA ASN A 214 -18.47 2.87 1.81
C ASN A 214 -18.35 2.87 0.28
N LYS A 215 -17.64 1.89 -0.27
CA LYS A 215 -17.52 1.73 -1.73
C LYS A 215 -18.87 1.55 -2.42
N ALA A 216 -19.80 0.81 -1.80
CA ALA A 216 -21.10 0.55 -2.40
C ALA A 216 -21.91 1.85 -2.53
N GLU A 217 -21.89 2.70 -1.50
CA GLU A 217 -22.52 4.03 -1.54
C GLU A 217 -21.99 4.86 -2.71
N VAL A 218 -20.67 4.99 -2.84
CA VAL A 218 -20.05 5.73 -3.96
C VAL A 218 -20.49 5.15 -5.31
N GLN A 219 -20.53 3.82 -5.45
CA GLN A 219 -20.98 3.16 -6.67
C GLN A 219 -22.45 3.42 -6.98
N GLU A 220 -23.35 3.38 -5.99
CA GLU A 220 -24.78 3.67 -6.16
C GLU A 220 -25.02 5.10 -6.65
N PHE A 221 -24.25 6.08 -6.16
CA PHE A 221 -24.33 7.44 -6.67
C PHE A 221 -23.97 7.53 -8.15
N PHE A 222 -22.88 6.89 -8.58
CA PHE A 222 -22.54 6.87 -10.01
C PHE A 222 -23.59 6.13 -10.87
N LYS A 223 -24.20 5.06 -10.35
CA LYS A 223 -25.32 4.38 -11.03
C LYS A 223 -26.52 5.32 -11.23
N ALA A 224 -26.86 6.09 -10.19
CA ALA A 224 -27.91 7.09 -10.26
C ALA A 224 -27.60 8.18 -11.31
N GLN A 225 -26.35 8.66 -11.39
CA GLN A 225 -25.91 9.62 -12.42
C GLN A 225 -25.99 9.07 -13.84
N TYR A 226 -25.82 7.76 -14.02
CA TYR A 226 -26.03 7.08 -15.30
C TYR A 226 -27.50 6.86 -15.64
N GLY A 227 -28.39 6.88 -14.65
CA GLY A 227 -29.76 6.39 -14.78
C GLY A 227 -29.82 4.87 -15.03
N VAL A 228 -28.77 4.12 -14.66
CA VAL A 228 -28.69 2.67 -14.87
C VAL A 228 -28.12 1.98 -13.64
N ASN A 229 -28.90 1.04 -13.09
CA ASN A 229 -28.57 0.32 -11.86
C ASN A 229 -27.71 -0.93 -12.10
N GLU A 230 -27.76 -1.52 -13.30
CA GLU A 230 -27.09 -2.77 -13.62
C GLU A 230 -26.26 -2.70 -14.91
N PRO A 231 -25.11 -3.40 -14.98
CA PRO A 231 -24.31 -3.47 -16.19
C PRO A 231 -25.08 -4.14 -17.33
N LYS A 232 -25.09 -3.51 -18.51
CA LYS A 232 -25.73 -4.06 -19.71
C LYS A 232 -24.69 -4.60 -20.70
N ARG A 233 -25.01 -5.71 -21.38
CA ARG A 233 -24.20 -6.22 -22.50
C ARG A 233 -24.14 -5.23 -23.66
N GLN A 234 -25.25 -4.52 -23.89
CA GLN A 234 -25.34 -3.49 -24.91
C GLN A 234 -26.02 -2.26 -24.31
N TRP A 235 -25.29 -1.15 -24.33
CA TRP A 235 -25.81 0.16 -23.98
C TRP A 235 -26.51 0.78 -25.19
N THR A 236 -27.65 1.43 -24.94
CA THR A 236 -28.31 2.31 -25.92
C THR A 236 -27.42 3.51 -26.25
N LEU A 237 -27.70 4.20 -27.36
CA LEU A 237 -26.94 5.40 -27.74
C LEU A 237 -27.02 6.51 -26.67
N ALA A 238 -28.19 6.69 -26.05
CA ALA A 238 -28.39 7.67 -24.98
C ALA A 238 -27.56 7.33 -23.73
N GLU A 239 -27.57 6.07 -23.31
CA GLU A 239 -26.76 5.62 -22.16
C GLU A 239 -25.26 5.75 -22.43
N ARG A 240 -24.79 5.39 -23.64
CA ARG A 240 -23.38 5.59 -24.01
C ARG A 240 -22.99 7.06 -23.93
N LYS A 241 -23.85 7.95 -24.45
CA LYS A 241 -23.61 9.39 -24.38
C LYS A 241 -23.53 9.88 -22.93
N GLN A 242 -24.40 9.38 -22.05
CA GLN A 242 -24.38 9.73 -20.63
C GLN A 242 -23.12 9.20 -19.92
N ILE A 243 -22.74 7.94 -20.17
CA ILE A 243 -21.52 7.35 -19.62
C ILE A 243 -20.29 8.13 -20.06
N THR A 244 -20.18 8.46 -21.35
CA THR A 244 -19.09 9.29 -21.88
C THR A 244 -19.07 10.67 -21.23
N ASN A 245 -20.21 11.33 -21.11
CA ASN A 245 -20.30 12.65 -20.47
C ASN A 245 -19.80 12.62 -19.01
N GLN A 246 -20.22 11.63 -18.23
CA GLN A 246 -19.76 11.48 -16.86
C GLN A 246 -18.26 11.14 -16.78
N GLN A 247 -17.75 10.33 -17.71
CA GLN A 247 -16.31 10.08 -17.83
C GLN A 247 -15.53 11.36 -18.12
N ASP A 248 -16.04 12.22 -19.01
CA ASP A 248 -15.41 13.49 -19.37
C ASP A 248 -15.44 14.50 -18.21
N LEU A 249 -16.54 14.59 -17.46
CA LEU A 249 -16.66 15.45 -16.29
C LEU A 249 -15.68 15.03 -15.19
N PHE A 250 -15.67 13.74 -14.85
CA PHE A 250 -14.73 13.19 -13.89
C PHE A 250 -13.28 13.38 -14.35
N GLY A 251 -12.99 13.11 -15.63
CA GLY A 251 -11.66 13.23 -16.19
C GLY A 251 -11.13 14.66 -16.14
N LYS A 252 -11.95 15.64 -16.54
CA LYS A 252 -11.59 17.06 -16.44
C LYS A 252 -11.29 17.49 -15.01
N TRP A 253 -12.07 17.02 -14.03
CA TRP A 253 -11.79 17.31 -12.62
C TRP A 253 -10.51 16.62 -12.15
N LEU A 254 -10.32 15.34 -12.46
CA LEU A 254 -9.13 14.58 -12.05
C LEU A 254 -7.84 15.24 -12.56
N ASP A 255 -7.85 15.72 -13.81
CA ASP A 255 -6.69 16.34 -14.43
C ASP A 255 -6.37 17.75 -13.88
N THR A 256 -7.23 18.32 -13.03
CA THR A 256 -6.90 19.53 -12.25
C THR A 256 -6.12 19.24 -10.97
N LEU A 257 -6.09 17.98 -10.52
CA LEU A 257 -5.41 17.59 -9.28
C LEU A 257 -3.91 17.40 -9.52
N ASN A 258 -3.08 17.89 -8.59
CA ASN A 258 -1.65 17.58 -8.61
C ASN A 258 -1.36 16.27 -7.86
N LEU A 259 -1.23 15.17 -8.60
CA LEU A 259 -1.01 13.83 -8.05
C LEU A 259 0.40 13.27 -8.33
N SER A 260 1.35 14.09 -8.79
CA SER A 260 2.66 13.62 -9.25
C SER A 260 3.51 12.95 -8.17
N ASN A 261 3.28 13.30 -6.89
CA ASN A 261 3.97 12.70 -5.75
C ASN A 261 3.36 11.35 -5.31
N HIS A 262 2.20 11.00 -5.87
CA HIS A 262 1.41 9.83 -5.45
C HIS A 262 1.12 8.84 -6.57
N LEU A 263 1.15 9.29 -7.83
CA LEU A 263 0.98 8.44 -9.00
C LEU A 263 2.23 8.47 -9.88
N THR A 264 2.61 7.31 -10.41
CA THR A 264 3.70 7.21 -11.39
C THR A 264 3.35 7.99 -12.65
N LEU A 265 4.35 8.62 -13.26
CA LEU A 265 4.16 9.34 -14.53
C LEU A 265 3.75 8.37 -15.63
N LEU A 266 2.69 8.70 -16.35
CA LEU A 266 2.20 7.90 -17.46
C LEU A 266 3.10 8.07 -18.69
N THR A 267 3.26 6.99 -19.46
CA THR A 267 3.95 7.07 -20.75
C THR A 267 3.25 8.08 -21.65
N SER A 268 4.02 8.89 -22.38
CA SER A 268 3.55 9.93 -23.31
C SER A 268 2.85 11.17 -22.69
N ASN A 269 3.11 11.52 -21.43
CA ASN A 269 2.51 12.70 -20.76
C ASN A 269 0.98 12.73 -20.85
N ARG A 270 0.34 11.57 -20.94
CA ARG A 270 -1.11 11.49 -20.98
C ARG A 270 -1.67 11.89 -19.62
N PRO A 271 -2.81 12.60 -19.59
CA PRO A 271 -3.50 12.89 -18.35
C PRO A 271 -3.93 11.59 -17.64
N TYR A 272 -4.01 11.63 -16.31
CA TYR A 272 -4.41 10.49 -15.51
C TYR A 272 -5.83 10.02 -15.86
N SER A 273 -6.73 10.93 -16.22
CA SER A 273 -8.09 10.62 -16.67
C SER A 273 -8.19 9.60 -17.81
N GLN A 274 -7.15 9.47 -18.63
CA GLN A 274 -7.11 8.51 -19.73
C GLN A 274 -6.63 7.11 -19.31
N HIS A 275 -6.13 6.96 -18.09
CA HIS A 275 -5.67 5.66 -17.60
C HIS A 275 -6.85 4.77 -17.20
N PRO A 276 -6.86 3.46 -17.54
CA PRO A 276 -7.99 2.57 -17.25
C PRO A 276 -8.38 2.44 -15.77
N ALA A 277 -7.46 2.76 -14.85
CA ALA A 277 -7.74 2.83 -13.40
C ALA A 277 -8.85 3.83 -13.04
N PHE A 278 -9.00 4.87 -13.85
CA PHE A 278 -9.90 6.00 -13.64
C PHE A 278 -11.13 5.94 -14.55
N ASN A 279 -11.43 4.75 -15.10
CA ASN A 279 -12.63 4.53 -15.88
C ASN A 279 -13.85 4.46 -14.95
N VAL A 280 -14.73 5.47 -15.04
CA VAL A 280 -15.89 5.62 -14.13
C VAL A 280 -16.83 4.42 -14.26
N SER A 281 -17.15 3.99 -15.48
CA SER A 281 -18.07 2.85 -15.69
C SER A 281 -17.51 1.55 -15.10
N ALA A 282 -16.22 1.30 -15.26
CA ALA A 282 -15.56 0.14 -14.67
C ALA A 282 -15.58 0.20 -13.15
N TYR A 283 -15.31 1.37 -12.54
CA TYR A 283 -15.40 1.57 -11.10
C TYR A 283 -16.83 1.32 -10.57
N THR A 284 -17.84 1.85 -11.27
CA THR A 284 -19.25 1.77 -10.88
C THR A 284 -19.80 0.36 -10.92
N PHE A 285 -19.51 -0.39 -11.98
CA PHE A 285 -20.17 -1.67 -12.23
C PHE A 285 -19.31 -2.91 -11.96
N LYS A 286 -17.99 -2.78 -11.79
CA LYS A 286 -17.12 -3.92 -11.53
C LYS A 286 -16.65 -3.88 -10.08
N ASN A 287 -16.84 -4.99 -9.35
CA ASN A 287 -16.27 -5.13 -8.01
C ASN A 287 -14.80 -5.59 -8.10
N GLN A 288 -13.91 -4.66 -8.43
CA GLN A 288 -12.47 -4.90 -8.50
C GLN A 288 -11.78 -4.43 -7.22
N ASN A 289 -10.73 -5.15 -6.82
CA ASN A 289 -9.78 -4.71 -5.79
C ASN A 289 -8.83 -3.72 -6.46
N LEU A 290 -9.04 -2.43 -6.24
CA LEU A 290 -8.24 -1.35 -6.83
C LEU A 290 -7.27 -0.80 -5.78
N ALA A 291 -6.23 -0.13 -6.26
CA ALA A 291 -5.30 0.56 -5.39
C ALA A 291 -6.00 1.69 -4.57
N PRO A 292 -5.64 1.90 -3.29
CA PRO A 292 -6.30 2.84 -2.36
C PRO A 292 -6.56 4.26 -2.89
N LEU A 293 -5.59 4.88 -3.55
CA LEU A 293 -5.70 6.24 -4.07
C LEU A 293 -6.82 6.35 -5.10
N ILE A 294 -7.05 5.30 -5.88
CA ILE A 294 -8.16 5.28 -6.85
C ILE A 294 -9.48 5.43 -6.10
N HIS A 295 -9.68 4.69 -5.02
CA HIS A 295 -10.86 4.82 -4.17
C HIS A 295 -11.00 6.21 -3.54
N LEU A 296 -9.89 6.79 -3.05
CA LEU A 296 -9.89 8.14 -2.48
C LEU A 296 -10.30 9.20 -3.50
N VAL A 297 -9.79 9.11 -4.73
CA VAL A 297 -10.13 10.03 -5.82
C VAL A 297 -11.62 9.93 -6.16
N PHE A 298 -12.17 8.72 -6.31
CA PHE A 298 -13.61 8.55 -6.55
C PHE A 298 -14.46 9.06 -5.38
N LYS A 299 -14.05 8.81 -4.14
CA LYS A 299 -14.72 9.33 -2.94
C LYS A 299 -14.71 10.86 -2.91
N ARG A 300 -13.56 11.50 -3.18
CA ARG A 300 -13.43 12.96 -3.19
C ARG A 300 -14.30 13.59 -4.28
N TYR A 301 -14.31 13.03 -5.49
CA TYR A 301 -15.20 13.51 -6.55
C TYR A 301 -16.66 13.43 -6.15
N TYR A 302 -17.07 12.30 -5.55
CA TYR A 302 -18.42 12.13 -5.01
C TYR A 302 -18.78 13.26 -4.05
N LEU A 303 -17.93 13.53 -3.05
CA LEU A 303 -18.17 14.55 -2.03
C LEU A 303 -18.13 15.99 -2.58
N GLU A 304 -17.26 16.30 -3.55
CA GLU A 304 -17.06 17.67 -4.03
C GLU A 304 -18.01 18.06 -5.18
N LYS A 305 -18.49 17.08 -5.96
CA LYS A 305 -19.16 17.34 -7.24
C LYS A 305 -20.53 16.70 -7.37
N LEU A 306 -20.85 15.67 -6.56
CA LEU A 306 -22.08 14.92 -6.69
C LEU A 306 -23.01 15.00 -5.47
N CYS A 307 -22.47 15.24 -4.27
CA CYS A 307 -23.21 15.65 -3.07
C CYS A 307 -23.51 17.15 -3.09
#